data_AF-A0A9X2BAA5-F1
#
_entry.id   AF-A0A9X2BAA5-F1
#
_cell.length_a   1.000
_cell.length_b   1.000
_cell.length_c   1.000
_cell.angle_alpha   90.00
_cell.angle_beta   90.00
_cell.angle_gamma   90.00
#
_symmetry.space_group_name_H-M   'P 1'
#
loop_
_entity.id
_entity.type
_entity.pdbx_description
1 polymer ?
#
loop_
_entity_poly.entity_id
_entity_poly.type
_entity_poly.pdbx_seq_one_letter_code
_entity_poly.pdbx_strand_id
1 'polypeptide(L)'
;MKVNQELSILFWLWKAKQTSDGAIPIYVRVTVNGLRDQFSSGKKIMAEYWNEETGFAVKACKDAASINAYITLTTKELEKCYNRLCEEHEEVTAKMLKAAYLYKPEPKPTLMDAFKVHNEEFAERVNKGKGTKGTLGRYERLKGKVEAYLKKKFKASDIQLDHIQYSFASGFFHYLLMQDVDENTAMKYVKTLKQVMTKAVNEGMIAQNTINNFKCTYKDPDRDYLEMDEIIRI
;
A
#
# COMPACT_ATOMS: atom_id res chain seq x y z
N MET A 1 -7.64 -30.74 8.06
CA MET A 1 -6.27 -31.18 8.34
C MET A 1 -5.42 -30.63 7.21
N LYS A 2 -4.70 -29.51 7.40
CA LYS A 2 -3.91 -28.90 6.31
C LYS A 2 -2.45 -29.34 6.45
N VAL A 3 -1.88 -29.69 5.31
CA VAL A 3 -0.68 -30.49 5.05
C VAL A 3 0.53 -30.01 5.86
N ASN A 4 1.22 -30.95 6.53
CA ASN A 4 2.55 -30.75 7.12
C ASN A 4 3.58 -30.57 5.99
N GLN A 5 3.65 -29.37 5.42
CA GLN A 5 4.71 -29.00 4.48
C GLN A 5 5.89 -28.45 5.28
N GLU A 6 7.07 -29.06 5.11
CA GLU A 6 8.27 -28.70 5.87
C GLU A 6 9.14 -27.73 5.08
N LEU A 7 9.39 -26.55 5.67
CA LEU A 7 10.29 -25.53 5.14
C LEU A 7 11.65 -25.64 5.82
N SER A 8 12.72 -25.63 5.02
CA SER A 8 14.09 -25.45 5.49
C SER A 8 14.77 -24.30 4.75
N ILE A 9 15.41 -23.41 5.50
CA ILE A 9 16.17 -22.26 4.99
C ILE A 9 17.63 -22.44 5.41
N LEU A 10 18.54 -22.39 4.44
CA LEU A 10 19.97 -22.53 4.67
C LEU A 10 20.74 -21.38 4.02
N PHE A 11 21.63 -20.77 4.79
CA PHE A 11 22.64 -19.84 4.28
C PHE A 11 23.96 -20.57 4.14
N TRP A 12 24.62 -20.45 2.99
CA TRP A 12 25.86 -21.17 2.72
C TRP A 12 26.78 -20.41 1.75
N LEU A 13 28.07 -20.72 1.77
CA LEU A 13 29.06 -20.10 0.90
C LEU A 13 29.16 -20.82 -0.45
N TRP A 14 28.95 -20.08 -1.54
CA TRP A 14 29.19 -20.62 -2.88
C TRP A 14 30.66 -20.46 -3.25
N LYS A 15 31.51 -21.38 -2.74
CA LYS A 15 32.98 -21.35 -2.89
C LYS A 15 33.45 -21.25 -4.36
N ALA A 16 32.75 -21.90 -5.29
CA ALA A 16 33.05 -21.80 -6.72
C ALA A 16 32.83 -20.40 -7.35
N LYS A 17 32.26 -19.44 -6.61
CA LYS A 17 32.05 -18.04 -7.03
C LYS A 17 32.89 -17.05 -6.20
N GLN A 18 33.99 -17.51 -5.64
CA GLN A 18 34.94 -16.65 -4.94
C GLN A 18 35.41 -15.52 -5.86
N THR A 19 35.44 -14.29 -5.34
CA THR A 19 35.94 -13.13 -6.08
C THR A 19 37.45 -13.00 -5.95
N SER A 20 38.05 -12.19 -6.84
CA SER A 20 39.51 -11.99 -6.91
C SER A 20 40.12 -11.41 -5.63
N ASP A 21 39.31 -10.71 -4.83
CA ASP A 21 39.66 -10.20 -3.50
C ASP A 21 39.59 -11.26 -2.38
N GLY A 22 39.21 -12.50 -2.72
CA GLY A 22 39.13 -13.63 -1.79
C GLY A 22 37.76 -13.82 -1.14
N ALA A 23 36.82 -12.89 -1.30
CA ALA A 23 35.49 -12.97 -0.68
C ALA A 23 34.59 -13.99 -1.39
N ILE A 24 33.74 -14.68 -0.63
CA ILE A 24 32.84 -15.73 -1.15
C ILE A 24 31.39 -15.27 -0.97
N PRO A 25 30.55 -15.36 -2.01
CA PRO A 25 29.15 -14.95 -1.90
C PRO A 25 28.34 -15.91 -1.04
N ILE A 26 27.50 -15.34 -0.19
CA ILE A 26 26.53 -16.06 0.63
C ILE A 26 25.27 -16.30 -0.22
N TYR A 27 24.83 -17.54 -0.30
CA TYR A 27 23.60 -17.93 -0.99
C TYR A 27 22.54 -18.39 0.00
N VAL A 28 21.29 -18.12 -0.35
CA VAL A 28 20.11 -18.58 0.37
C VAL A 28 19.53 -19.75 -0.39
N ARG A 29 19.36 -20.88 0.29
CA ARG A 29 18.67 -22.07 -0.22
C ARG A 29 17.38 -22.25 0.56
N VAL A 30 16.29 -22.39 -0.17
CA VAL A 30 14.97 -22.72 0.37
C VAL A 30 14.60 -24.12 -0.09
N THR A 31 14.15 -24.96 0.85
CA THR A 31 13.68 -26.32 0.57
C THR A 31 12.27 -26.45 1.09
N VAL A 32 11.35 -26.90 0.23
CA VAL A 32 9.96 -27.17 0.58
C VAL A 32 9.64 -28.59 0.10
N ASN A 33 9.24 -29.47 1.02
CA ASN A 33 8.93 -30.88 0.73
C ASN A 33 10.03 -31.61 -0.07
N GLY A 34 11.29 -31.40 0.30
CA GLY A 34 12.46 -32.01 -0.34
C GLY A 34 12.88 -31.39 -1.68
N LEU A 35 12.07 -30.51 -2.29
CA LEU A 35 12.44 -29.76 -3.48
C LEU A 35 13.10 -28.45 -3.09
N ARG A 36 14.23 -28.14 -3.72
CA ARG A 36 15.07 -26.97 -3.38
C ARG A 36 15.16 -25.96 -4.52
N ASP A 37 15.21 -24.69 -4.16
CA ASP A 37 15.63 -23.59 -5.03
C ASP A 37 16.59 -22.68 -4.23
N GLN A 38 17.37 -21.86 -4.94
CA GLN A 38 18.37 -21.00 -4.32
C GLN A 38 18.54 -19.68 -5.07
N PHE A 39 18.97 -18.65 -4.34
CA PHE A 39 19.26 -17.33 -4.87
C PHE A 39 20.42 -16.67 -4.11
N SER A 40 21.04 -15.68 -4.75
CA SER A 40 22.13 -14.91 -4.13
C SER A 40 21.58 -13.96 -3.08
N SER A 41 22.23 -13.87 -1.92
CA SER A 41 21.90 -12.84 -0.91
C SER A 41 22.40 -11.44 -1.28
N GLY A 42 23.32 -11.36 -2.26
CA GLY A 42 24.07 -10.14 -2.56
C GLY A 42 25.18 -9.81 -1.55
N LYS A 43 25.32 -10.58 -0.46
CA LYS A 43 26.39 -10.44 0.53
C LYS A 43 27.56 -11.38 0.22
N LYS A 44 28.76 -10.99 0.66
CA LYS A 44 29.98 -11.79 0.56
C LYS A 44 30.76 -11.74 1.86
N ILE A 45 31.55 -12.76 2.13
CA ILE A 45 32.37 -12.86 3.34
C ILE A 45 33.62 -13.71 3.07
N MET A 46 34.71 -13.49 3.79
CA MET A 46 35.87 -14.39 3.77
C MET A 46 35.53 -15.70 4.46
N ALA A 47 36.11 -16.81 3.98
CA ALA A 47 35.82 -18.15 4.51
C ALA A 47 36.12 -18.28 6.02
N GLU A 48 37.21 -17.67 6.50
CA GLU A 48 37.61 -17.68 7.91
C GLU A 48 36.60 -17.01 8.86
N TYR A 49 35.74 -16.15 8.33
CA TYR A 49 34.75 -15.41 9.11
C TYR A 49 33.36 -16.03 9.07
N TRP A 50 33.19 -17.17 8.39
CA TRP A 50 31.91 -17.86 8.27
C TRP A 50 31.88 -19.10 9.14
N ASN A 51 30.81 -19.26 9.93
CA ASN A 51 30.56 -20.48 10.68
C ASN A 51 29.57 -21.36 9.91
N GLU A 52 30.05 -22.45 9.32
CA GLU A 52 29.25 -23.37 8.49
C GLU A 52 28.17 -24.13 9.29
N GLU A 53 28.38 -24.36 10.59
CA GLU A 53 27.41 -25.08 11.44
C GLU A 53 26.19 -24.21 11.76
N THR A 54 26.44 -22.95 12.10
CA THR A 54 25.38 -22.00 12.48
C THR A 54 24.82 -21.26 11.28
N GLY A 55 25.57 -21.16 10.18
CA GLY A 55 25.21 -20.34 9.02
C GLY A 55 25.26 -18.83 9.30
N PHE A 56 26.12 -18.39 10.22
CA PHE A 56 26.31 -16.99 10.59
C PHE A 56 27.77 -16.55 10.49
N ALA A 57 27.97 -15.23 10.35
CA ALA A 57 29.29 -14.62 10.46
C ALA A 57 29.77 -14.62 11.93
N VAL A 58 31.04 -14.95 12.15
CA VAL A 58 31.66 -14.91 13.48
C VAL A 58 31.92 -13.47 13.93
N LYS A 59 31.94 -13.23 15.25
CA LYS A 59 32.09 -11.88 15.84
C LYS A 59 33.36 -11.14 15.41
N ALA A 60 34.41 -11.85 15.02
CA ALA A 60 35.67 -11.26 14.56
C ALA A 60 35.53 -10.55 13.20
N CYS A 61 34.50 -10.86 12.41
CA CYS A 61 34.24 -10.18 11.16
C CYS A 61 33.74 -8.75 11.42
N LYS A 62 34.37 -7.75 10.80
CA LYS A 62 33.95 -6.35 10.90
C LYS A 62 32.48 -6.15 10.51
N ASP A 63 31.99 -6.90 9.52
CA ASP A 63 30.63 -6.80 9.00
C ASP A 63 29.66 -7.82 9.65
N ALA A 64 30.09 -8.56 10.68
CA ALA A 64 29.30 -9.63 11.30
C ALA A 64 27.89 -9.18 11.69
N ALA A 65 27.77 -8.02 12.34
CA ALA A 65 26.48 -7.50 12.79
C ALA A 65 25.51 -7.25 11.63
N SER A 66 26.01 -6.66 10.54
CA SER A 66 25.22 -6.37 9.33
C SER A 66 24.80 -7.65 8.61
N ILE A 67 25.73 -8.60 8.44
CA ILE A 67 25.47 -9.89 7.79
C ILE A 67 24.48 -10.71 8.61
N ASN A 68 24.67 -10.81 9.93
CA ASN A 68 23.81 -11.61 10.80
C ASN A 68 22.41 -10.99 10.96
N ALA A 69 22.31 -9.65 10.97
CA ALA A 69 21.03 -8.96 10.91
C ALA A 69 20.29 -9.25 9.60
N TYR A 70 21.00 -9.22 8.46
CA TYR A 70 20.44 -9.59 7.16
C TYR A 70 19.94 -11.04 7.14
N ILE A 71 20.74 -11.99 7.63
CA ILE A 71 20.36 -13.41 7.72
C ILE A 71 19.08 -13.56 8.54
N THR A 72 19.05 -12.97 9.74
CA THR A 72 17.88 -13.02 10.64
C THR A 72 16.63 -12.41 10.01
N LEU A 73 16.76 -11.26 9.36
CA LEU A 73 15.64 -10.59 8.69
C LEU A 73 15.13 -11.42 7.50
N THR A 74 16.05 -11.90 6.66
CA THR A 74 15.73 -12.70 5.47
C THR A 74 15.02 -13.99 5.85
N THR A 75 15.45 -14.68 6.90
CA THR A 75 14.77 -15.87 7.43
C THR A 75 13.32 -15.54 7.80
N LYS A 76 13.09 -14.47 8.58
CA LYS A 76 11.74 -14.05 8.99
C LYS A 76 10.86 -13.67 7.80
N GLU A 77 11.41 -12.97 6.82
CA GLU A 77 10.68 -12.58 5.60
C GLU A 77 10.30 -13.79 4.75
N LEU A 78 11.20 -14.78 4.61
CA LEU A 78 10.93 -16.02 3.91
C LEU A 78 9.87 -16.86 4.62
N GLU A 79 9.95 -17.01 5.94
CA GLU A 79 8.92 -17.67 6.75
C GLU A 79 7.55 -17.00 6.60
N LYS A 80 7.51 -15.66 6.65
CA LYS A 80 6.28 -14.90 6.42
C LYS A 80 5.72 -15.11 5.01
N CYS A 81 6.57 -15.07 3.99
CA CYS A 81 6.16 -15.34 2.62
C CYS A 81 5.64 -16.77 2.44
N TYR A 82 6.30 -17.74 3.06
CA TYR A 82 5.88 -19.14 3.05
C TYR A 82 4.50 -19.33 3.68
N ASN A 83 4.29 -18.80 4.89
CA ASN A 83 3.00 -18.89 5.58
C ASN A 83 1.86 -18.28 4.74
N ARG A 84 2.10 -17.12 4.13
CA ARG A 84 1.14 -16.49 3.21
C ARG A 84 0.82 -17.39 2.01
N LEU A 85 1.83 -18.02 1.41
CA LEU A 85 1.61 -18.94 0.28
C LEU A 85 0.81 -20.19 0.71
N CYS A 86 1.02 -20.70 1.93
CA CYS A 86 0.24 -21.83 2.47
C CYS A 86 -1.22 -21.46 2.78
N GLU A 87 -1.52 -20.18 3.02
CA GLU A 87 -2.89 -19.67 3.15
C GLU A 87 -3.58 -19.56 1.79
N GLU A 88 -2.86 -19.12 0.76
CA GLU A 88 -3.35 -18.85 -0.59
C GLU A 88 -3.44 -20.10 -1.48
N HIS A 89 -2.58 -21.11 -1.26
CA HIS A 89 -2.43 -22.28 -2.12
C HIS A 89 -2.46 -23.59 -1.35
N GLU A 90 -2.98 -24.66 -1.97
CA GLU A 90 -2.96 -26.02 -1.41
C GLU A 90 -1.56 -26.65 -1.44
N GLU A 91 -0.77 -26.34 -2.47
CA GLU A 91 0.61 -26.81 -2.63
C GLU A 91 1.57 -25.63 -2.79
N VAL A 92 2.64 -25.62 -1.99
CA VAL A 92 3.69 -24.61 -2.04
C VAL A 92 4.99 -25.28 -2.45
N THR A 93 5.73 -24.66 -3.37
CA THR A 93 7.03 -25.14 -3.84
C THR A 93 8.15 -24.14 -3.52
N ALA A 94 9.39 -24.61 -3.44
CA ALA A 94 10.56 -23.74 -3.25
C ALA A 94 10.69 -22.66 -4.35
N LYS A 95 10.29 -22.99 -5.59
CA LYS A 95 10.28 -22.05 -6.72
C LYS A 95 9.24 -20.93 -6.53
N MET A 96 8.03 -21.28 -6.05
CA MET A 96 7.00 -20.30 -5.70
C MET A 96 7.46 -19.38 -4.58
N LEU A 97 8.06 -19.93 -3.51
CA LEU A 97 8.58 -19.15 -2.40
C LEU A 97 9.67 -18.17 -2.86
N LYS A 98 10.65 -18.64 -3.64
CA LYS A 98 11.69 -17.78 -4.22
C LYS A 98 11.09 -16.69 -5.10
N ALA A 99 10.14 -17.03 -5.98
CA ALA A 99 9.50 -16.06 -6.85
C ALA A 99 8.77 -15.00 -6.04
N ALA A 100 8.00 -15.39 -5.02
CA ALA A 100 7.27 -14.48 -4.15
C ALA A 100 8.19 -13.58 -3.31
N TYR A 101 9.31 -14.12 -2.80
CA TYR A 101 10.28 -13.37 -2.01
C TYR A 101 11.07 -12.35 -2.85
N LEU A 102 11.49 -12.75 -4.04
CA LEU A 102 12.24 -11.88 -4.96
C LEU A 102 11.33 -10.89 -5.69
N TYR A 103 10.02 -11.19 -5.77
CA TYR A 103 9.06 -10.27 -6.33
C TYR A 103 8.97 -9.02 -5.46
N LYS A 104 9.37 -7.90 -6.04
CA LYS A 104 9.10 -6.58 -5.48
C LYS A 104 7.71 -6.18 -5.99
N PRO A 105 6.64 -6.27 -5.18
CA PRO A 105 5.37 -5.73 -5.63
C PRO A 105 5.57 -4.26 -5.95
N GLU A 106 5.10 -3.84 -7.12
CA GLU A 106 4.97 -2.41 -7.38
C GLU A 106 4.11 -1.81 -6.26
N PRO A 107 4.50 -0.66 -5.70
CA PRO A 107 3.70 -0.02 -4.68
C PRO A 107 2.30 0.22 -5.25
N LYS A 108 1.31 -0.47 -4.66
CA LYS A 108 -0.07 -0.32 -5.09
C LYS A 108 -0.52 1.13 -4.85
N PRO A 109 -1.17 1.78 -5.84
CA PRO A 109 -1.63 3.16 -5.69
C PRO A 109 -2.56 3.33 -4.49
N THR A 110 -2.40 4.43 -3.79
CA THR A 110 -3.23 4.77 -2.63
C THR A 110 -4.28 5.83 -2.93
N LEU A 111 -5.18 6.06 -1.98
CA LEU A 111 -6.16 7.13 -2.09
C LEU A 111 -5.50 8.51 -2.11
N MET A 112 -4.42 8.71 -1.35
CA MET A 112 -3.68 9.98 -1.39
C MET A 112 -2.93 10.17 -2.71
N ASP A 113 -2.42 9.09 -3.33
CA ASP A 113 -1.86 9.16 -4.68
C ASP A 113 -2.91 9.61 -5.70
N ALA A 114 -4.12 9.04 -5.63
CA ALA A 114 -5.23 9.43 -6.50
C ALA A 114 -5.63 10.91 -6.31
N PHE A 115 -5.68 11.40 -5.07
CA PHE A 115 -5.91 12.82 -4.78
C PHE A 115 -4.81 13.71 -5.33
N LYS A 116 -3.55 13.30 -5.18
CA LYS A 116 -2.39 14.05 -5.66
C LYS A 116 -2.47 14.25 -7.17
N VAL A 117 -2.60 13.15 -7.93
CA VAL A 117 -2.70 13.20 -9.39
C VAL A 117 -3.91 14.01 -9.83
N HIS A 118 -5.07 13.82 -9.20
CA HIS A 118 -6.26 14.62 -9.52
C HIS A 118 -6.05 16.12 -9.28
N ASN A 119 -5.51 16.51 -8.12
CA ASN A 119 -5.37 17.90 -7.71
C ASN A 119 -4.28 18.62 -8.51
N GLU A 120 -3.16 17.95 -8.81
CA GLU A 120 -2.07 18.49 -9.63
C GLU A 120 -2.58 18.84 -11.04
N GLU A 121 -3.26 17.91 -11.71
CA GLU A 121 -3.86 18.18 -13.02
C GLU A 121 -4.94 19.27 -12.96
N PHE A 122 -5.75 19.30 -11.90
CA PHE A 122 -6.76 20.33 -11.75
C PHE A 122 -6.11 21.71 -11.53
N ALA A 123 -5.01 21.78 -10.79
CA ALA A 123 -4.23 23.00 -10.60
C ALA A 123 -3.64 23.50 -11.93
N GLU A 124 -3.12 22.60 -12.77
CA GLU A 124 -2.66 22.95 -14.12
C GLU A 124 -3.78 23.54 -14.97
N ARG A 125 -4.98 22.95 -14.93
CA ARG A 125 -6.17 23.49 -15.61
C ARG A 125 -6.56 24.87 -15.12
N VAL A 126 -6.51 25.10 -13.81
CA VAL A 126 -6.76 26.42 -13.20
C VAL A 126 -5.74 27.44 -13.70
N ASN A 127 -4.45 27.10 -13.76
CA ASN A 127 -3.39 27.97 -14.27
C ASN A 127 -3.58 28.34 -15.75
N LYS A 128 -4.24 27.47 -16.53
CA LYS A 128 -4.62 27.73 -17.92
C LYS A 128 -5.99 28.40 -18.08
N GLY A 129 -6.64 28.84 -17.00
CA GLY A 129 -7.95 29.47 -17.02
C GLY A 129 -9.12 28.51 -17.31
N LYS A 130 -8.88 27.20 -17.31
CA LYS A 130 -9.88 26.15 -17.58
C LYS A 130 -10.45 25.53 -16.29
N GLY A 131 -10.45 26.29 -15.20
CA GLY A 131 -10.95 25.88 -13.89
C GLY A 131 -10.88 27.02 -12.88
N THR A 132 -11.56 26.87 -11.74
CA THR A 132 -11.57 27.89 -10.68
C THR A 132 -10.77 27.45 -9.45
N LYS A 133 -10.03 28.39 -8.83
CA LYS A 133 -9.34 28.16 -7.55
C LYS A 133 -10.29 27.68 -6.45
N GLY A 134 -11.54 28.15 -6.48
CA GLY A 134 -12.58 27.71 -5.54
C GLY A 134 -12.89 26.21 -5.65
N THR A 135 -12.86 25.64 -6.86
CA THR A 135 -13.09 24.21 -7.07
C THR A 135 -11.87 23.39 -6.62
N LEU A 136 -10.65 23.84 -6.93
CA LEU A 136 -9.43 23.20 -6.42
C LEU A 136 -9.42 23.16 -4.88
N GLY A 137 -9.77 24.28 -4.23
CA GLY A 137 -9.89 24.33 -2.77
C GLY A 137 -10.96 23.41 -2.19
N ARG A 138 -12.00 23.01 -2.96
CA ARG A 138 -12.95 21.99 -2.54
C ARG A 138 -12.32 20.59 -2.52
N TYR A 139 -11.51 20.25 -3.51
CA TYR A 139 -10.79 18.98 -3.55
C TYR A 139 -9.76 18.87 -2.41
N GLU A 140 -9.02 19.94 -2.12
CA GLU A 140 -8.08 19.96 -0.99
C GLU A 140 -8.78 19.80 0.36
N ARG A 141 -9.90 20.50 0.57
CA ARG A 141 -10.72 20.30 1.79
C ARG A 141 -11.25 18.87 1.91
N LEU A 142 -11.69 18.28 0.80
CA LEU A 142 -12.12 16.89 0.78
C LEU A 142 -10.97 15.94 1.18
N LYS A 143 -9.79 16.11 0.59
CA LYS A 143 -8.59 15.33 0.94
C LYS A 143 -8.33 15.35 2.45
N GLY A 144 -8.31 16.54 3.05
CA GLY A 144 -8.12 16.68 4.50
C GLY A 144 -9.21 16.00 5.35
N LYS A 145 -10.48 16.06 4.92
CA LYS A 145 -11.59 15.35 5.59
C LYS A 145 -11.44 13.83 5.48
N VAL A 146 -11.00 13.31 4.33
CA VAL A 146 -10.73 11.89 4.12
C VAL A 146 -9.56 11.43 5.00
N GLU A 147 -8.46 12.17 5.05
CA GLU A 147 -7.33 11.84 5.93
C GLU A 147 -7.75 11.80 7.41
N ALA A 148 -8.58 12.75 7.86
CA ALA A 148 -9.11 12.76 9.22
C ALA A 148 -10.00 11.54 9.51
N TYR A 149 -10.83 11.14 8.53
CA TYR A 149 -11.63 9.92 8.62
C TYR A 149 -10.76 8.67 8.73
N LEU A 150 -9.73 8.56 7.89
CA LEU A 150 -8.79 7.44 7.89
C LEU A 150 -8.08 7.31 9.25
N LYS A 151 -7.61 8.43 9.80
CA LYS A 151 -6.96 8.45 11.12
C LYS A 151 -7.91 8.03 12.23
N LYS A 152 -9.18 8.44 12.17
CA LYS A 152 -10.17 8.09 13.20
C LYS A 152 -10.56 6.61 13.15
N LYS A 153 -10.91 6.10 11.98
CA LYS A 153 -11.49 4.76 11.79
C LYS A 153 -10.44 3.66 11.60
N PHE A 154 -9.42 3.91 10.81
CA PHE A 154 -8.43 2.91 10.39
C PHE A 154 -7.06 3.10 11.09
N LYS A 155 -6.90 4.15 11.90
CA LYS A 155 -5.63 4.52 12.55
C LYS A 155 -4.47 4.68 11.54
N ALA A 156 -4.81 5.04 10.30
CA ALA A 156 -3.88 5.20 9.20
C ALA A 156 -4.04 6.60 8.58
N SER A 157 -2.98 7.12 7.97
CA SER A 157 -3.02 8.37 7.20
C SER A 157 -3.47 8.16 5.75
N ASP A 158 -3.43 6.92 5.27
CA ASP A 158 -3.71 6.56 3.88
C ASP A 158 -4.31 5.15 3.80
N ILE A 159 -4.85 4.81 2.63
CA ILE A 159 -5.43 3.50 2.33
C ILE A 159 -5.14 3.14 0.87
N GLN A 160 -4.80 1.88 0.61
CA GLN A 160 -4.68 1.37 -0.76
C GLN A 160 -6.03 1.41 -1.45
N LEU A 161 -6.06 1.79 -2.74
CA LEU A 161 -7.31 1.97 -3.45
C LEU A 161 -8.12 0.66 -3.58
N ASP A 162 -7.46 -0.50 -3.61
CA ASP A 162 -8.09 -1.82 -3.67
C ASP A 162 -8.82 -2.23 -2.38
N HIS A 163 -8.42 -1.65 -1.24
CA HIS A 163 -9.10 -1.83 0.04
C HIS A 163 -10.33 -0.94 0.21
N ILE A 164 -10.59 -0.01 -0.71
CA ILE A 164 -11.79 0.81 -0.66
C ILE A 164 -12.97 -0.02 -1.15
N GLN A 165 -13.95 -0.20 -0.26
CA GLN A 165 -15.19 -0.93 -0.52
C GLN A 165 -16.39 0.02 -0.45
N TYR A 166 -17.58 -0.45 -0.87
CA TYR A 166 -18.81 0.34 -0.76
C TYR A 166 -19.06 0.90 0.66
N SER A 167 -18.74 0.11 1.68
CA SER A 167 -18.86 0.50 3.10
C SER A 167 -18.00 1.70 3.49
N PHE A 168 -16.95 1.99 2.72
CA PHE A 168 -16.13 3.19 2.90
C PHE A 168 -16.95 4.46 2.68
N ALA A 169 -17.72 4.53 1.58
CA ALA A 169 -18.53 5.71 1.28
C ALA A 169 -19.63 5.95 2.32
N SER A 170 -20.35 4.89 2.71
CA SER A 170 -21.37 4.97 3.77
C SER A 170 -20.75 5.38 5.11
N GLY A 171 -19.62 4.79 5.49
CA GLY A 171 -18.93 5.12 6.72
C GLY A 171 -18.33 6.53 6.71
N PHE A 172 -17.84 7.01 5.57
CA PHE A 172 -17.33 8.37 5.41
C PHE A 172 -18.46 9.39 5.49
N PHE A 173 -19.59 9.13 4.83
CA PHE A 173 -20.79 9.95 4.93
C PHE A 173 -21.25 10.09 6.39
N HIS A 174 -21.39 8.96 7.10
CA HIS A 174 -21.75 8.97 8.51
C HIS A 174 -20.74 9.75 9.36
N TYR A 175 -19.44 9.58 9.12
CA TYR A 175 -18.41 10.35 9.82
C TYR A 175 -18.56 11.87 9.62
N LEU A 176 -18.89 12.33 8.42
CA LEU A 176 -19.10 13.76 8.17
C LEU A 176 -20.28 14.31 8.98
N LEU A 177 -21.38 13.56 9.08
CA LEU A 177 -22.53 13.96 9.91
C LEU A 177 -22.16 14.06 11.39
N MET A 178 -21.32 13.13 11.89
CA MET A 178 -20.80 13.17 13.27
C MET A 178 -19.75 14.28 13.50
N GLN A 179 -19.46 15.10 12.49
CA GLN A 179 -18.58 16.28 12.57
C GLN A 179 -19.36 17.55 12.24
N ASP A 180 -20.68 17.53 12.46
CA ASP A 180 -21.61 18.65 12.27
C ASP A 180 -21.58 19.22 10.84
N VAL A 181 -21.22 18.40 9.86
CA VAL A 181 -21.35 18.75 8.45
C VAL A 181 -22.80 18.48 8.02
N ASP A 182 -23.44 19.51 7.49
CA ASP A 182 -24.78 19.42 6.89
C ASP A 182 -24.91 18.26 5.88
N GLU A 183 -26.08 17.62 5.84
CA GLU A 183 -26.34 16.41 5.06
C GLU A 183 -26.08 16.62 3.56
N ASN A 184 -26.56 17.73 2.99
CA ASN A 184 -26.34 18.05 1.58
C ASN A 184 -24.87 18.29 1.28
N THR A 185 -24.16 18.92 2.22
CA THR A 185 -22.72 19.16 2.11
C THR A 185 -21.92 17.86 2.20
N ALA A 186 -22.30 16.96 3.12
CA ALA A 186 -21.72 15.63 3.23
C ALA A 186 -21.94 14.81 1.95
N MET A 187 -23.16 14.84 1.38
CA MET A 187 -23.45 14.20 0.09
C MET A 187 -22.60 14.75 -1.05
N LYS A 188 -22.38 16.07 -1.09
CA LYS A 188 -21.47 16.70 -2.07
C LYS A 188 -20.04 16.19 -1.90
N TYR A 189 -19.53 16.06 -0.67
CA TYR A 189 -18.19 15.51 -0.44
C TYR A 189 -18.05 14.07 -0.94
N VAL A 190 -19.04 13.21 -0.66
CA VAL A 190 -19.02 11.82 -1.17
C VAL A 190 -19.11 11.80 -2.69
N LYS A 191 -19.93 12.66 -3.31
CA LYS A 191 -20.01 12.80 -4.76
C LYS A 191 -18.67 13.21 -5.37
N THR A 192 -17.96 14.15 -4.76
CA THR A 192 -16.63 14.59 -5.21
C THR A 192 -15.59 13.49 -5.01
N LEU A 193 -15.65 12.72 -3.92
CA LEU A 193 -14.78 11.55 -3.71
C LEU A 193 -14.98 10.50 -4.80
N LYS A 194 -16.24 10.25 -5.21
CA LYS A 194 -16.54 9.35 -6.34
C LYS A 194 -15.85 9.82 -7.63
N GLN A 195 -15.76 11.13 -7.88
CA GLN A 195 -15.08 11.67 -9.06
C GLN A 195 -13.57 11.40 -9.03
N VAL A 196 -12.93 11.56 -7.87
CA VAL A 196 -11.49 11.23 -7.69
C VAL A 196 -11.27 9.73 -7.94
N MET A 197 -12.10 8.87 -7.37
CA MET A 197 -12.03 7.41 -7.59
C MET A 197 -12.26 7.03 -9.05
N THR A 198 -13.21 7.66 -9.74
CA THR A 198 -13.43 7.41 -11.17
C THR A 198 -12.24 7.85 -12.01
N LYS A 199 -11.59 8.98 -11.67
CA LYS A 199 -10.35 9.36 -12.35
C LYS A 199 -9.24 8.33 -12.11
N ALA A 200 -9.09 7.82 -10.88
CA ALA A 200 -8.10 6.79 -10.58
C ALA A 200 -8.30 5.51 -11.43
N VAL A 201 -9.55 5.15 -11.73
CA VAL A 201 -9.86 4.06 -12.68
C VAL A 201 -9.37 4.41 -14.09
N ASN A 202 -9.66 5.62 -14.58
CA ASN A 202 -9.26 6.05 -15.92
C ASN A 202 -7.74 6.12 -16.11
N GLU A 203 -6.99 6.43 -15.04
CA GLU A 203 -5.52 6.41 -15.02
C GLU A 203 -4.93 5.00 -14.83
N GLY A 204 -5.77 3.97 -14.73
CA GLY A 204 -5.32 2.58 -14.54
C GLY A 204 -4.80 2.26 -13.13
N MET A 205 -5.02 3.13 -12.14
CA MET A 205 -4.57 2.91 -10.76
C MET A 205 -5.38 1.83 -10.04
N ILE A 206 -6.65 1.66 -10.44
CA ILE A 206 -7.56 0.61 -9.97
C ILE A 206 -8.45 0.10 -11.08
N ALA A 207 -8.87 -1.16 -10.97
CA ALA A 207 -9.73 -1.79 -11.96
C ALA A 207 -11.15 -1.18 -12.00
N GLN A 208 -11.71 -0.80 -10.85
CA GLN A 208 -13.08 -0.30 -10.76
C GLN A 208 -13.32 0.62 -9.57
N ASN A 209 -14.28 1.53 -9.71
CA ASN A 209 -14.72 2.41 -8.63
C ASN A 209 -15.80 1.72 -7.79
N THR A 210 -15.41 1.14 -6.66
CA THR A 210 -16.28 0.38 -5.74
C THR A 210 -17.35 1.23 -5.04
N ILE A 211 -17.17 2.55 -4.97
CA ILE A 211 -18.11 3.48 -4.34
C ILE A 211 -19.03 4.18 -5.35
N ASN A 212 -18.92 3.86 -6.65
CA ASN A 212 -19.67 4.53 -7.70
C ASN A 212 -21.20 4.39 -7.53
N ASN A 213 -21.66 3.29 -6.94
CA ASN A 213 -23.07 3.01 -6.73
C ASN A 213 -23.66 3.66 -5.47
N PHE A 214 -22.85 4.35 -4.66
CA PHE A 214 -23.37 5.08 -3.50
C PHE A 214 -24.32 6.19 -3.96
N LYS A 215 -25.57 6.16 -3.48
CA LYS A 215 -26.62 7.12 -3.84
C LYS A 215 -26.40 8.43 -3.09
N CYS A 216 -26.08 9.49 -3.83
CA CYS A 216 -25.99 10.85 -3.28
C CYS A 216 -27.30 11.58 -3.55
N THR A 217 -28.12 11.76 -2.52
CA THR A 217 -29.37 12.53 -2.60
C THR A 217 -29.12 14.01 -2.28
N TYR A 218 -29.97 14.88 -2.80
CA TYR A 218 -30.01 16.29 -2.43
C TYR A 218 -31.41 16.61 -1.93
N LYS A 219 -31.50 17.22 -0.76
CA LYS A 219 -32.76 17.73 -0.21
C LYS A 219 -32.75 19.24 -0.40
N ASP A 220 -33.72 19.77 -1.12
CA ASP A 220 -33.84 21.22 -1.27
C ASP A 220 -34.03 21.85 0.12
N PRO A 221 -33.11 22.72 0.58
CA PRO A 221 -33.30 23.40 1.84
C PRO A 221 -34.38 24.46 1.67
N ASP A 222 -35.25 24.60 2.66
CA ASP A 222 -36.14 25.75 2.75
C ASP A 222 -35.27 27.01 2.84
N ARG A 223 -35.40 27.89 1.84
CA ARG A 223 -34.71 29.17 1.78
C ARG A 223 -35.74 30.26 1.88
N ASP A 224 -35.60 31.08 2.91
CA ASP A 224 -36.29 32.36 2.94
C ASP A 224 -35.79 33.18 1.76
N TYR A 225 -36.74 33.70 0.99
CA TYR A 225 -36.47 34.63 -0.08
C TYR A 225 -37.02 35.99 0.35
N LEU A 226 -36.33 37.04 -0.07
CA LEU A 226 -36.82 38.40 0.20
C LEU A 226 -37.97 38.70 -0.76
N GLU A 227 -39.06 39.22 -0.21
CA GLU A 227 -40.15 39.78 -1.01
C GLU A 227 -39.70 41.13 -1.62
N MET A 228 -40.35 41.58 -2.69
CA MET A 228 -39.89 42.79 -3.41
C MET A 228 -39.85 44.04 -2.53
N ASP A 229 -40.73 44.14 -1.54
CA ASP A 229 -40.74 45.24 -0.58
C ASP A 229 -39.55 45.19 0.39
N GLU A 230 -39.05 44.00 0.72
CA GLU A 230 -37.84 43.84 1.52
C GLU A 230 -36.58 44.16 0.72
N ILE A 231 -36.56 43.83 -0.57
CA ILE A 231 -35.46 44.17 -1.49
C ILE A 231 -35.34 45.69 -1.65
N ILE A 232 -36.46 46.41 -1.74
CA ILE A 232 -36.48 47.89 -1.90
C ILE A 232 -35.96 48.62 -0.64
N ARG A 233 -35.94 47.96 0.53
CA ARG A 233 -35.53 48.54 1.82
C ARG A 233 -34.04 48.36 2.16
N ILE A 234 -33.28 47.62 1.35
CA ILE A 234 -31.83 47.36 1.49
C ILE A 234 -31.05 48.31 0.59
#